data_AF-A0A353NPU8-F1
#
_entry.id   AF-A0A353NPU8-F1
#
_cell.length_a   1.000
_cell.length_b   1.000
_cell.length_c   1.000
_cell.angle_alpha   90.00
_cell.angle_beta   90.00
_cell.angle_gamma   90.00
#
_symmetry.space_group_name_H-M   'P 1'
#
loop_
_entity.id
_entity.type
_entity.pdbx_description
1 polymer ?
#
loop_
_entity_poly.entity_id
_entity_poly.type
_entity_poly.pdbx_seq_one_letter_code
_entity_poly.pdbx_strand_id
1 'polypeptide(L)'
;IVECISSGEVATNRVTIPEGFTVKQIENLLVEKEIADRTLFQKALDAKYTFSFLEGISAAGHQRLEGFLFPATYELRPGMSEEKIIEMMLQRFQKTFT
;
A
#
# COMPACT_ATOMS: atom_id res chain seq x y z
N ILE A 1 -6.75 -4.02 -42.08
CA ILE A 1 -6.20 -3.13 -41.04
C ILE A 1 -6.79 -3.63 -39.75
N VAL A 2 -6.01 -4.43 -39.03
CA VAL A 2 -6.45 -5.23 -37.87
C VAL A 2 -6.58 -4.31 -36.66
N GLU A 3 -7.63 -4.56 -35.89
CA GLU A 3 -8.04 -3.85 -34.69
C GLU A 3 -6.90 -3.52 -33.73
N CYS A 4 -6.86 -2.24 -33.36
CA CYS A 4 -6.56 -1.68 -32.05
C CYS A 4 -5.49 -2.38 -31.18
N ILE A 5 -4.30 -1.81 -31.21
CA ILE A 5 -3.68 -1.15 -30.04
C ILE A 5 -4.64 -1.07 -28.84
N SER A 6 -4.35 -1.88 -27.81
CA SER A 6 -4.54 -1.60 -26.37
C SER A 6 -4.40 -2.90 -25.57
N SER A 7 -3.30 -3.62 -25.75
CA SER A 7 -2.80 -4.41 -24.63
C SER A 7 -2.30 -3.40 -23.62
N GLY A 8 -3.17 -3.03 -22.70
CA GLY A 8 -2.78 -2.40 -21.45
C GLY A 8 -1.93 -3.40 -20.68
N GLU A 9 -0.68 -3.60 -21.11
CA GLU A 9 0.42 -4.00 -20.25
C GLU A 9 0.60 -2.86 -19.26
N VAL A 10 -0.33 -2.75 -18.31
CA VAL A 10 -0.14 -1.92 -17.14
C VAL A 10 0.99 -2.63 -16.42
N ALA A 11 2.22 -2.16 -16.62
CA ALA A 11 3.43 -2.76 -16.08
C ALA A 11 3.26 -2.94 -14.58
N THR A 12 2.82 -4.12 -14.16
CA THR A 12 2.39 -4.33 -12.77
C THR A 12 3.66 -4.66 -12.00
N ASN A 13 4.12 -3.72 -11.20
CA ASN A 13 5.33 -3.89 -10.42
C ASN A 13 5.02 -4.77 -9.20
N ARG A 14 5.59 -5.97 -9.20
CA ARG A 14 5.56 -6.86 -8.05
C ARG A 14 6.53 -6.37 -7.00
N VAL A 15 5.97 -5.91 -5.88
CA VAL A 15 6.71 -5.42 -4.73
C VAL A 15 6.59 -6.42 -3.61
N THR A 16 7.72 -6.97 -3.17
CA THR A 16 7.77 -7.84 -2.00
C THR A 16 8.15 -7.03 -0.78
N ILE A 17 7.23 -6.98 0.19
CA ILE A 17 7.46 -6.35 1.49
C ILE A 17 7.82 -7.46 2.49
N PRO A 18 9.07 -7.56 2.95
CA PRO A 18 9.45 -8.57 3.93
C PRO A 18 9.03 -8.15 5.35
N GLU A 19 9.01 -9.13 6.24
CA GLU A 19 8.60 -8.96 7.64
C GLU A 19 9.60 -8.08 8.40
N GLY A 20 9.09 -7.18 9.26
CA GLY A 20 9.92 -6.22 9.99
C GLY A 20 10.22 -4.92 9.23
N PHE A 21 9.67 -4.75 8.02
CA PHE A 21 9.75 -3.46 7.33
C PHE A 21 8.86 -2.42 8.00
N THR A 22 9.44 -1.25 8.24
CA THR A 22 8.71 -0.09 8.73
C THR A 22 8.03 0.63 7.59
N VAL A 23 6.96 1.36 7.90
CA VAL A 23 6.22 2.19 6.94
C VAL A 23 7.13 3.08 6.10
N LYS A 24 8.16 3.68 6.72
CA LYS A 24 9.16 4.51 6.03
C LYS A 24 10.03 3.73 5.03
N GLN A 25 10.34 2.47 5.31
CA GLN A 25 11.10 1.61 4.39
C GLN A 25 10.23 1.20 3.21
N ILE A 26 8.95 0.91 3.46
CA ILE A 26 7.97 0.61 2.42
C ILE A 26 7.78 1.82 1.51
N GLU A 27 7.62 3.02 2.09
CA GLU A 27 7.59 4.30 1.37
C GLU A 27 8.78 4.43 0.43
N ASN A 28 10.01 4.35 0.94
CA ASN A 28 11.21 4.47 0.13
C ASN A 28 11.25 3.42 -1.00
N LEU A 29 10.92 2.16 -0.69
CA LEU A 29 10.93 1.09 -1.68
C LEU A 29 9.90 1.31 -2.80
N LEU A 30 8.72 1.84 -2.48
CA LEU A 30 7.70 2.16 -3.48
C LEU A 30 8.07 3.39 -4.31
N VAL A 31 8.71 4.39 -3.70
CA VAL A 31 9.23 5.59 -4.37
C VAL A 31 10.40 5.24 -5.30
N GLU A 32 11.34 4.40 -4.86
CA GLU A 32 12.45 3.91 -5.68
C GLU A 32 11.98 3.11 -6.90
N LYS A 33 10.79 2.51 -6.81
CA LYS A 33 10.16 1.77 -7.91
C LYS A 33 9.28 2.66 -8.80
N GLU A 34 9.19 3.96 -8.52
CA GLU A 34 8.29 4.93 -9.16
C GLU A 34 6.81 4.48 -9.17
N ILE A 35 6.41 3.72 -8.13
CA ILE A 35 5.04 3.22 -7.95
C ILE A 35 4.22 4.21 -7.13
N ALA A 36 4.85 4.79 -6.11
CA ALA A 36 4.25 5.71 -5.17
C ALA A 36 5.08 6.98 -5.04
N ASP A 37 4.43 8.09 -4.68
CA ASP A 37 5.10 9.31 -4.27
C ASP A 37 5.20 9.40 -2.75
N ARG A 38 6.34 9.88 -2.25
CA ARG A 38 6.59 10.07 -0.82
C ARG A 38 5.51 10.91 -0.14
N THR A 39 5.12 12.00 -0.80
CA THR A 39 4.15 12.97 -0.28
C THR A 39 2.76 12.38 -0.20
N LEU A 40 2.37 11.64 -1.25
CA LEU A 40 1.07 10.97 -1.30
C LEU A 40 1.02 9.79 -0.32
N PHE A 41 2.12 9.06 -0.16
CA PHE A 41 2.22 7.99 0.83
C PHE A 41 2.07 8.53 2.26
N GLN A 42 2.70 9.66 2.58
CA GLN A 42 2.50 10.32 3.89
C GLN A 42 1.08 10.81 4.10
N LYS A 43 0.45 11.40 3.07
CA LYS A 43 -0.98 11.73 3.13
C LYS A 43 -1.85 10.50 3.35
N ALA A 44 -1.52 9.41 2.67
CA ALA A 44 -2.21 8.15 2.80
C ALA A 44 -2.02 7.58 4.21
N LEU A 45 -0.89 7.80 4.87
CA LEU A 45 -0.70 7.41 6.28
C LEU A 45 -1.49 8.26 7.26
N ASP A 46 -1.65 9.54 6.96
CA ASP A 46 -2.48 10.46 7.75
C ASP A 46 -3.98 10.25 7.51
N ALA A 47 -4.34 9.56 6.41
CA ALA A 47 -5.72 9.25 6.08
C ALA A 47 -6.39 8.41 7.18
N LYS A 48 -7.66 8.73 7.46
CA LYS A 48 -8.48 7.98 8.41
C LYS A 48 -8.98 6.69 7.78
N TYR A 49 -8.31 5.58 8.08
CA TYR A 49 -8.87 4.26 7.81
C TYR A 49 -9.76 3.80 8.96
N THR A 50 -10.93 3.28 8.61
CA THR A 50 -11.93 2.73 9.53
C THR A 50 -11.91 1.22 9.40
N PHE A 51 -10.84 0.58 9.89
CA PHE A 51 -10.76 -0.88 9.99
C PHE A 51 -11.00 -1.35 11.42
N SER A 52 -11.64 -2.50 11.60
CA SER A 52 -12.03 -3.01 12.93
C SER A 52 -10.84 -3.25 13.88
N PHE A 53 -9.66 -3.56 13.35
CA PHE A 53 -8.43 -3.68 14.14
C PHE A 53 -7.80 -2.31 14.48
N LEU A 54 -8.15 -1.25 13.75
CA LEU A 54 -7.74 0.13 14.05
C LEU A 54 -8.74 0.86 14.94
N GLU A 55 -9.98 0.39 15.06
CA GLU A 55 -11.03 1.00 15.91
C GLU A 55 -10.64 1.03 17.40
N GLY A 56 -9.79 0.11 17.85
CA GLY A 56 -9.25 0.08 19.22
C GLY A 56 -7.98 0.91 19.44
N ILE A 57 -7.41 1.51 18.39
CA ILE A 57 -6.14 2.23 18.46
C ILE A 57 -6.43 3.72 18.61
N SER A 58 -6.35 4.23 19.85
CA SER A 58 -6.43 5.67 20.16
C SER A 58 -5.22 6.48 19.64
N ALA A 59 -4.27 5.86 18.94
CA ALA A 59 -3.16 6.57 18.32
C ALA A 59 -3.66 7.34 17.08
N ALA A 60 -3.54 8.66 17.11
CA ALA A 60 -3.77 9.52 15.96
C ALA A 60 -2.53 9.52 15.04
N GLY A 61 -2.74 9.50 13.72
CA GLY A 61 -1.69 9.69 12.72
C GLY A 61 -0.75 8.50 12.48
N HIS A 62 0.47 8.80 12.04
CA HIS A 62 1.50 7.89 11.50
C HIS A 62 1.71 6.57 12.28
N GLN A 63 1.59 6.60 13.61
CA GLN A 63 1.79 5.42 14.47
C GLN A 63 0.60 4.44 14.46
N ARG A 64 -0.55 4.82 13.90
CA ARG A 64 -1.74 3.97 13.86
C ARG A 64 -1.63 2.83 12.86
N LEU A 65 -0.89 3.05 11.76
CA LEU A 65 -0.73 2.09 10.66
C LEU A 65 0.64 1.41 10.69
N GLU A 66 1.54 1.91 11.53
CA GLU A 66 2.86 1.35 11.74
C GLU A 66 2.73 -0.04 12.41
N GLY A 67 3.12 -1.09 11.69
CA GLY A 67 2.98 -2.48 12.12
C GLY A 67 1.71 -3.21 11.65
N PHE A 68 0.76 -2.52 10.99
CA PHE A 68 -0.44 -3.16 10.41
C PHE A 68 -0.32 -3.45 8.91
N LEU A 69 0.71 -2.92 8.25
CA LEU A 69 1.00 -3.24 6.86
C LEU A 69 1.50 -4.68 6.79
N PHE A 70 0.63 -5.58 6.32
CA PHE A 70 0.95 -7.00 6.27
C PHE A 70 2.10 -7.28 5.28
N PRO A 71 3.17 -7.96 5.70
CA PRO A 71 4.30 -8.28 4.83
C PRO A 71 3.90 -9.37 3.83
N ALA A 72 3.83 -9.00 2.56
CA ALA A 72 3.53 -9.91 1.47
C ALA A 72 4.06 -9.34 0.15
N THR A 73 3.95 -10.14 -0.90
CA THR A 73 4.11 -9.64 -2.27
C THR A 73 2.80 -9.03 -2.75
N TYR A 74 2.86 -7.76 -3.13
CA TYR A 74 1.76 -7.01 -3.70
C TYR A 74 2.04 -6.68 -5.16
N GLU A 75 1.00 -6.78 -5.99
CA GLU A 75 1.07 -6.45 -7.40
C GLU A 75 0.55 -5.02 -7.58
N LEU A 76 1.48 -4.06 -7.60
CA LEU A 76 1.16 -2.64 -7.60
C LEU A 76 1.25 -2.10 -9.02
N ARG A 77 0.27 -1.32 -9.42
CA ARG A 77 0.27 -0.70 -10.76
C ARG A 77 0.84 0.72 -10.68
N PRO A 78 1.65 1.15 -11.66
CA PRO A 78 2.07 2.54 -11.77
C PRO A 78 0.83 3.42 -11.92
N GLY A 79 0.73 4.45 -11.07
CA GLY A 79 -0.43 5.34 -10.98
C GLY A 79 -1.55 4.87 -10.03
N MET A 80 -1.32 3.82 -9.24
CA MET A 80 -2.24 3.42 -8.17
C MET A 80 -2.03 4.32 -6.95
N SER A 81 -3.12 4.84 -6.37
CA SER A 81 -3.02 5.69 -5.17
C SER A 81 -2.46 4.91 -3.98
N GLU A 82 -1.61 5.56 -3.20
CA GLU A 82 -0.93 5.02 -2.02
C GLU A 82 -1.92 4.63 -0.93
N GLU A 83 -3.01 5.39 -0.82
CA GLU A 83 -4.15 5.05 0.04
C GLU A 83 -4.68 3.65 -0.27
N LYS A 84 -4.76 3.31 -1.56
CA LYS A 84 -5.23 2.00 -2.00
C LYS A 84 -4.20 0.91 -1.75
N ILE A 85 -2.91 1.23 -1.84
CA ILE A 85 -1.82 0.30 -1.50
C ILE A 85 -1.91 -0.06 -0.02
N ILE A 86 -2.02 0.95 0.84
CA ILE A 86 -2.16 0.78 2.29
C ILE A 86 -3.46 0.04 2.60
N GLU A 87 -4.59 0.42 1.99
CA GLU A 87 -5.88 -0.25 2.15
C GLU A 87 -5.79 -1.74 1.80
N MET A 88 -5.14 -2.11 0.68
CA MET A 88 -4.93 -3.50 0.30
C MET A 88 -4.10 -4.27 1.33
N MET A 89 -3.04 -3.67 1.88
CA MET A 89 -2.21 -4.28 2.92
C MET A 89 -3.02 -4.49 4.22
N LEU A 90 -3.83 -3.50 4.59
CA LEU A 90 -4.72 -3.54 5.76
C LEU A 90 -5.84 -4.59 5.59
N GLN A 91 -6.44 -4.68 4.41
CA GLN A 91 -7.40 -5.73 4.08
C GLN A 91 -6.77 -7.12 4.11
N ARG A 92 -5.51 -7.24 3.63
CA ARG A 92 -4.76 -8.51 3.67
C ARG A 92 -4.51 -8.96 5.11
N PHE A 93 -4.15 -8.01 5.99
CA PHE A 93 -4.05 -8.25 7.43
C PHE A 93 -5.38 -8.77 7.96
N GLN A 94 -6.48 -8.02 7.78
CA GLN A 94 -7.80 -8.43 8.27
C GLN A 94 -8.20 -9.83 7.79
N LYS A 95 -7.96 -10.15 6.51
CA LYS A 95 -8.27 -11.45 5.91
C LYS A 95 -7.41 -12.61 6.44
N THR A 96 -6.22 -12.32 6.96
CA THR A 96 -5.32 -13.34 7.52
C THR A 96 -5.60 -13.57 9.01
N PHE A 97 -6.08 -12.53 9.71
CA PHE A 97 -6.39 -12.56 11.15
C PHE A 97 -7.87 -12.86 11.48
N THR A 98 -8.75 -12.96 10.48
CA THR A 98 -10.17 -13.39 10.59
C THR A 98 -10.33 -14.77 9.98
#